data_AF-A0ABD3J6G9-F1
#
_entry.id   AF-A0ABD3J6G9-F1
#
_cell.length_a   1.000
_cell.length_b   1.000
_cell.length_c   1.000
_cell.angle_alpha   90.00
_cell.angle_beta   90.00
_cell.angle_gamma   90.00
#
_symmetry.space_group_name_H-M   'P 1'
#
loop_
_entity.id
_entity.type
_entity.pdbx_description
1 polymer ?
#
loop_
_entity_poly.entity_id
_entity_poly.type
_entity_poly.pdbx_seq_one_letter_code
_entity_poly.pdbx_strand_id
1 'polypeptide(L)'
;MESIQTVMRPIFWRHCWHKKGTFSDFSFSFLPFSMSRGQSRLSIPNKQIRQGFLSEEEIRILNRKEGIKVSLIELCLEVSHGLRLKKWNYTSKIFSYMLTERWNAVAHPYTRNELMKDVVIQVWSFRVDGSLWFCLKKVEAPMRQWKGWL
;
A
#
# COMPACT_ATOMS: atom_id res chain seq x y z
N MET A 1 -3.87 6.96 18.13
CA MET A 1 -3.27 6.46 16.87
C MET A 1 -2.34 5.32 17.23
N GLU A 2 -2.62 4.10 16.77
CA GLU A 2 -1.65 3.00 16.92
C GLU A 2 -0.43 3.24 16.03
N SER A 3 0.77 3.08 16.59
CA SER A 3 2.04 3.22 15.87
C SER A 3 2.25 2.07 14.88
N ILE A 4 3.04 2.29 13.81
CA ILE A 4 3.41 1.20 12.88
C ILE A 4 4.06 0.04 13.62
N GLN A 5 4.82 0.34 14.68
CA GLN A 5 5.48 -0.66 15.49
C GLN A 5 4.47 -1.53 16.23
N THR A 6 3.34 -0.98 16.67
CA THR A 6 2.27 -1.75 17.32
C THR A 6 1.63 -2.75 16.35
N VAL A 7 1.33 -2.29 15.12
CA VAL A 7 0.73 -3.15 14.07
C VAL A 7 1.74 -4.18 13.58
N MET A 8 3.00 -3.78 13.38
CA MET A 8 4.03 -4.65 12.81
C MET A 8 4.67 -5.57 13.84
N ARG A 9 4.62 -5.29 15.16
CA ARG A 9 5.29 -6.11 16.18
C ARG A 9 5.05 -7.61 15.97
N PRO A 10 3.80 -8.13 15.99
CA PRO A 10 3.55 -9.57 15.81
C PRO A 10 4.02 -10.11 14.45
N ILE A 11 3.92 -9.30 13.40
CA ILE A 11 4.25 -9.65 12.02
C ILE A 11 5.77 -9.74 11.83
N PHE A 12 6.48 -8.79 12.42
CA PHE A 12 7.93 -8.66 12.41
C PHE A 12 8.58 -9.82 13.17
N TRP A 13 7.99 -10.22 14.30
CA TRP A 13 8.39 -11.44 15.03
C TRP A 13 8.28 -12.71 14.18
N ARG A 14 7.27 -12.81 13.29
CA ARG A 14 7.10 -13.99 12.43
C ARG A 14 7.97 -13.99 11.18
N HIS A 15 8.20 -12.83 10.55
CA HIS A 15 8.78 -12.78 9.18
C HIS A 15 10.11 -12.05 9.06
N CYS A 16 10.46 -11.16 10.02
CA CYS A 16 11.64 -10.30 9.92
C CYS A 16 12.61 -10.47 11.09
N TRP A 17 12.38 -11.45 11.99
CA TRP A 17 13.16 -11.65 13.23
C TRP A 17 14.69 -11.74 13.03
N HIS A 18 15.14 -12.16 11.85
CA HIS A 18 16.57 -12.24 11.51
C HIS A 18 17.12 -11.08 10.65
N LYS A 19 16.26 -10.15 10.21
CA LYS A 19 16.63 -9.11 9.23
C LYS A 19 16.74 -7.75 9.92
N LYS A 20 17.94 -7.17 9.91
CA LYS A 20 18.25 -5.87 10.52
C LYS A 20 17.60 -4.74 9.71
N GLY A 21 16.32 -4.48 9.91
CA GLY A 21 15.57 -3.43 9.21
C GLY A 21 15.65 -2.08 9.91
N THR A 22 16.08 -1.04 9.20
CA THR A 22 15.88 0.37 9.58
C THR A 22 14.47 0.81 9.17
N PHE A 23 13.68 1.27 10.14
CA PHE A 23 12.34 1.79 9.91
C PHE A 23 12.38 3.28 9.55
N SER A 24 11.85 3.63 8.38
CA SER A 24 11.42 4.98 8.07
C SER A 24 9.90 4.98 7.96
N ASP A 25 9.28 5.75 8.84
CA ASP A 25 7.88 5.64 9.27
C ASP A 25 6.99 6.53 8.39
N PHE A 26 6.24 6.00 7.41
CA PHE A 26 5.37 6.82 6.54
C PHE A 26 3.96 6.25 6.38
N SER A 27 2.96 7.04 6.79
CA SER A 27 1.53 6.72 6.68
C SER A 27 0.88 7.46 5.50
N PHE A 28 0.05 6.78 4.71
CA PHE A 28 -0.85 7.41 3.73
C PHE A 28 -2.29 6.92 3.91
N SER A 29 -3.24 7.85 4.07
CA SER A 29 -4.68 7.54 4.08
C SER A 29 -5.23 7.57 2.67
N PHE A 30 -5.82 6.47 2.20
CA PHE A 30 -6.74 6.55 1.06
C PHE A 30 -8.07 7.15 1.51
N LEU A 31 -8.70 7.90 0.62
CA LEU A 31 -10.13 8.19 0.64
C LEU A 31 -10.81 7.36 -0.46
N PRO A 32 -12.10 7.02 -0.30
CA PRO A 32 -12.75 5.89 -0.97
C PRO A 32 -12.90 6.18 -2.46
N PHE A 33 -11.93 5.74 -3.26
CA PHE A 33 -12.08 5.73 -4.70
C PHE A 33 -11.69 4.38 -5.28
N SER A 34 -12.74 3.58 -5.42
CA SER A 34 -12.89 2.48 -6.37
C SER A 34 -11.83 1.39 -6.33
N MET A 35 -11.95 0.50 -5.34
CA MET A 35 -11.69 -0.92 -5.57
C MET A 35 -12.81 -1.48 -6.47
N SER A 36 -12.87 -1.03 -7.73
CA SER A 36 -13.81 -1.57 -8.70
C SER A 36 -13.42 -3.01 -9.02
N ARG A 37 -14.38 -3.92 -8.89
CA ARG A 37 -14.28 -5.34 -9.27
C ARG A 37 -13.67 -5.43 -10.68
N GLY A 38 -12.40 -5.83 -10.78
CA GLY A 38 -11.69 -5.99 -12.05
C GLY A 38 -10.48 -5.08 -12.30
N GLN A 39 -10.14 -4.12 -11.42
CA GLN A 39 -8.85 -3.43 -11.56
C GLN A 39 -7.71 -4.32 -11.06
N SER A 40 -6.86 -4.77 -11.99
CA SER A 40 -5.67 -5.60 -11.75
C SER A 40 -4.53 -4.90 -10.99
N ARG A 41 -4.83 -3.77 -10.34
CA ARG A 41 -3.84 -2.87 -9.77
C ARG A 41 -4.39 -2.06 -8.60
N LEU A 42 -3.52 -1.78 -7.62
CA LEU A 42 -3.75 -0.75 -6.62
C LEU A 42 -3.11 0.55 -7.10
N SER A 43 -3.90 1.61 -7.26
CA SER A 43 -3.40 2.94 -7.65
C SER A 43 -3.15 3.78 -6.40
N ILE A 44 -2.00 4.44 -6.31
CA ILE A 44 -1.57 5.36 -5.24
C ILE A 44 -1.34 6.73 -5.88
N PRO A 45 -2.35 7.61 -5.88
CA PRO A 45 -2.25 8.95 -6.44
C PRO A 45 -1.20 9.80 -5.73
N ASN A 46 -0.42 10.58 -6.49
CA ASN A 46 0.66 11.40 -5.92
C ASN A 46 0.17 12.42 -4.89
N LYS A 47 -1.05 12.95 -5.04
CA LYS A 47 -1.66 13.88 -4.08
C LYS A 47 -1.98 13.25 -2.72
N GLN A 48 -2.05 11.91 -2.64
CA GLN A 48 -2.27 11.18 -1.39
C GLN A 48 -0.96 10.84 -0.68
N ILE A 49 0.19 11.13 -1.31
CA ILE A 49 1.52 10.92 -0.74
C ILE A 49 1.88 12.10 0.16
N ARG A 50 1.94 11.85 1.47
CA ARG A 50 2.39 12.75 2.53
C ARG A 50 3.91 12.94 2.64
N GLN A 51 4.71 11.92 2.37
CA GLN A 51 6.17 11.92 2.50
C GLN A 51 6.84 11.07 1.43
N GLY A 52 8.02 11.47 1.00
CA GLY A 52 8.83 10.70 0.05
C GLY A 52 9.25 9.35 0.64
N PHE A 53 8.99 8.26 -0.09
CA PHE A 53 9.28 6.89 0.34
C PHE A 53 10.28 6.16 -0.56
N LEU A 54 10.64 6.78 -1.69
CA LEU A 54 11.55 6.22 -2.69
C LEU A 54 12.94 6.84 -2.54
N SER A 55 13.96 6.02 -2.77
CA SER A 55 15.32 6.48 -3.00
C SER A 55 15.45 7.17 -4.36
N GLU A 56 16.52 7.93 -4.56
CA GLU A 56 16.80 8.57 -5.85
C GLU A 56 16.90 7.57 -7.00
N GLU A 57 17.50 6.41 -6.74
CA GLU A 57 17.65 5.36 -7.75
C GLU A 57 16.30 4.76 -8.14
N GLU A 58 15.43 4.47 -7.18
CA GLU A 58 14.08 3.99 -7.48
C GLU A 58 13.25 5.04 -8.23
N ILE A 59 13.43 6.32 -7.92
CA ILE A 59 12.80 7.42 -8.66
C ILE A 59 13.26 7.39 -10.13
N ARG A 60 14.57 7.21 -10.38
CA ARG A 60 15.12 7.10 -11.75
C ARG A 60 14.54 5.91 -12.51
N ILE A 61 14.53 4.73 -11.89
CA ILE A 61 13.95 3.49 -12.47
C ILE A 61 12.48 3.72 -12.85
N LEU A 62 11.68 4.24 -11.91
CA LEU A 62 10.25 4.49 -12.13
C LEU A 62 9.99 5.56 -13.20
N ASN A 63 10.85 6.58 -13.31
CA ASN A 63 10.76 7.60 -14.36
C ASN A 63 11.08 7.05 -15.75
N ARG A 64 11.91 5.99 -15.84
CA ARG A 64 12.13 5.22 -17.09
C ARG A 64 10.97 4.28 -17.45
N LYS A 65 9.87 4.33 -16.69
CA LYS A 65 8.70 3.45 -16.79
C LYS A 65 9.00 1.98 -16.49
N GLU A 66 10.16 1.72 -15.88
CA GLU A 66 10.51 0.42 -15.36
C GLU A 66 9.79 0.19 -14.02
N GLY A 67 9.54 -1.06 -13.67
CA GLY A 67 8.88 -1.41 -12.41
C GLY A 67 9.86 -1.96 -11.38
N ILE A 68 9.79 -1.49 -10.15
CA ILE A 68 10.58 -2.02 -9.03
C ILE A 68 9.83 -3.17 -8.36
N LYS A 69 10.55 -4.22 -7.95
CA LYS A 69 9.98 -5.33 -7.17
C LYS A 69 9.77 -4.88 -5.74
N VAL A 70 8.61 -5.20 -5.19
CA VAL A 70 8.25 -4.87 -3.81
C VAL A 70 7.57 -6.06 -3.15
N SER A 71 7.57 -6.07 -1.83
CA SER A 71 6.77 -7.00 -1.04
C SER A 71 5.64 -6.24 -0.34
N LEU A 72 4.53 -6.93 -0.10
CA LEU A 72 3.34 -6.37 0.54
C LEU A 72 2.92 -7.26 1.70
N ILE A 73 2.78 -6.67 2.89
CA ILE A 73 2.06 -7.28 4.00
C ILE A 73 0.57 -6.99 3.78
N GLU A 74 -0.20 -8.06 3.61
CA GLU A 74 -1.64 -8.01 3.41
C GLU A 74 -2.40 -7.76 4.73
N LEU A 75 -3.71 -7.52 4.65
CA LEU A 75 -4.54 -7.31 5.84
C LEU A 75 -4.62 -8.56 6.74
N CYS A 76 -4.50 -9.76 6.16
CA CYS A 76 -4.39 -11.01 6.91
C CYS A 76 -2.98 -11.29 7.49
N LEU A 77 -2.08 -10.32 7.45
CA LEU A 77 -0.69 -10.40 7.95
C LEU A 77 0.25 -11.30 7.15
N GLU A 78 -0.20 -11.75 5.99
CA GLU A 78 0.57 -12.59 5.08
C GLU A 78 1.39 -11.75 4.12
N VAL A 79 2.53 -12.31 3.68
CA VAL A 79 3.46 -11.58 2.83
C VAL A 79 3.29 -12.02 1.38
N SER A 80 2.87 -11.07 0.55
CA SER A 80 2.87 -11.23 -0.89
C SER A 80 4.16 -10.67 -1.50
N HIS A 81 4.94 -11.55 -2.12
CA HIS A 81 6.17 -11.21 -2.83
C HIS A 81 5.93 -11.09 -4.34
N GLY A 82 6.82 -10.35 -5.01
CA GLY A 82 6.82 -10.24 -6.46
C GLY A 82 5.73 -9.31 -7.00
N LEU A 83 5.21 -8.39 -6.16
CA LEU A 83 4.48 -7.25 -6.69
C LEU A 83 5.47 -6.32 -7.39
N ARG A 84 4.95 -5.53 -8.32
CA ARG A 84 5.72 -4.44 -8.94
C ARG A 84 5.07 -3.10 -8.71
N LEU A 85 5.86 -2.15 -8.25
CA LEU A 85 5.50 -0.75 -8.27
C LEU A 85 5.89 -0.15 -9.61
N LYS A 86 4.94 0.50 -10.29
CA LYS A 86 5.17 1.26 -11.53
C LYS A 86 4.67 2.69 -11.35
N LYS A 87 5.27 3.65 -12.06
CA LYS A 87 4.79 5.04 -12.11
C LYS A 87 3.97 5.26 -13.38
N TRP A 88 2.78 5.82 -13.23
CA TRP A 88 1.91 6.20 -14.33
C TRP A 88 1.68 7.71 -14.32
N ASN A 89 2.21 8.40 -15.32
CA ASN A 89 2.02 9.85 -15.47
C ASN A 89 0.75 10.13 -16.28
N TYR A 90 -0.15 10.96 -15.76
CA TYR A 90 -1.26 11.54 -16.52
C TYR A 90 -0.81 12.87 -17.13
N THR A 91 -0.06 13.66 -16.36
CA THR A 91 0.65 14.87 -16.80
C THR A 91 2.03 14.91 -16.14
N SER A 92 2.83 15.95 -16.40
CA SER A 92 4.13 16.13 -15.73
C SER A 92 4.03 16.26 -14.20
N LYS A 93 2.91 16.78 -13.69
CA LYS A 93 2.69 17.03 -12.24
C LYS A 93 1.70 16.05 -11.61
N ILE A 94 0.87 15.37 -12.39
CA ILE A 94 -0.17 14.47 -11.91
C ILE A 94 0.17 13.04 -12.32
N PHE A 95 0.43 12.19 -11.33
CA PHE A 95 0.79 10.80 -11.55
C PHE A 95 0.28 9.92 -10.41
N SER A 96 0.24 8.62 -10.66
CA SER A 96 -0.01 7.61 -9.63
C SER A 96 1.10 6.57 -9.65
N TYR A 97 1.43 6.01 -8.50
CA TYR A 97 2.10 4.72 -8.45
C TYR A 97 1.08 3.60 -8.53
N MET A 98 1.42 2.48 -9.15
CA MET A 98 0.54 1.34 -9.30
C MET A 98 1.25 0.09 -8.80
N LEU A 99 0.63 -0.65 -7.88
CA LEU A 99 1.03 -2.02 -7.57
C LEU A 99 0.36 -2.97 -8.57
N THR A 100 1.17 -3.73 -9.31
CA THR A 100 0.73 -4.59 -10.42
C THR A 100 1.24 -6.04 -10.31
N GLU A 101 0.99 -6.84 -11.35
CA GLU A 101 1.37 -8.26 -11.56
C GLU A 101 0.70 -9.26 -10.62
N ARG A 102 0.80 -9.07 -9.29
CA ARG A 102 0.23 -10.00 -8.29
C ARG A 102 -0.87 -9.41 -7.42
N TRP A 103 -1.25 -8.16 -7.68
CA TRP A 103 -2.29 -7.48 -6.91
C TRP A 103 -3.63 -8.23 -6.91
N ASN A 104 -4.02 -8.87 -8.01
CA ASN A 104 -5.27 -9.63 -8.05
C ASN A 104 -5.30 -10.78 -7.03
N ALA A 105 -4.18 -11.46 -6.81
CA ALA A 105 -4.08 -12.53 -5.83
C ALA A 105 -4.22 -12.00 -4.39
N VAL A 106 -3.85 -10.74 -4.15
CA VAL A 106 -4.07 -10.05 -2.87
C VAL A 106 -5.53 -9.60 -2.73
N ALA A 107 -6.13 -9.06 -3.79
CA ALA A 107 -7.45 -8.44 -3.75
C ALA A 107 -8.63 -9.43 -3.83
N HIS A 108 -8.50 -10.55 -4.55
CA HIS A 108 -9.61 -11.46 -4.85
C HIS A 108 -9.97 -12.49 -3.78
N PRO A 109 -9.08 -12.95 -2.87
CA PRO A 109 -9.55 -13.73 -1.72
C PRO A 109 -10.18 -12.77 -0.70
N TYR A 110 -11.39 -12.28 -1.02
CA TYR A 110 -12.15 -11.32 -0.22
C TYR A 110 -12.38 -11.81 1.21
N THR A 111 -12.49 -13.13 1.41
CA THR A 111 -12.60 -13.78 2.72
C THR A 111 -11.32 -13.69 3.54
N ARG A 112 -10.15 -13.60 2.89
CA ARG A 112 -8.84 -13.53 3.56
C ARG A 112 -8.51 -12.10 3.95
N ASN A 113 -8.73 -11.14 3.06
CA ASN A 113 -8.26 -9.76 3.25
C ASN A 113 -9.36 -8.75 3.56
N GLU A 114 -10.63 -9.14 3.55
CA GLU A 114 -11.78 -8.24 3.77
C GLU A 114 -11.76 -6.98 2.90
N LEU A 115 -11.12 -7.07 1.73
CA LEU A 115 -10.95 -5.98 0.77
C LEU A 115 -12.24 -5.82 -0.05
N MET A 116 -13.34 -5.53 0.65
CA MET A 116 -14.67 -5.30 0.07
C MET A 116 -14.81 -3.86 -0.46
N LYS A 117 -15.85 -3.64 -1.27
CA LYS A 117 -16.26 -2.30 -1.68
C LYS A 117 -16.48 -1.44 -0.43
N ASP A 118 -16.06 -0.19 -0.48
CA ASP A 118 -16.21 0.82 0.59
C ASP A 118 -15.31 0.64 1.82
N VAL A 119 -14.30 -0.24 1.75
CA VAL A 119 -13.24 -0.29 2.77
C VAL A 119 -12.22 0.82 2.54
N VAL A 120 -11.91 1.54 3.62
CA VAL A 120 -10.81 2.51 3.64
C VAL A 120 -9.56 1.79 4.13
N ILE A 121 -8.51 1.79 3.32
CA ILE A 121 -7.21 1.25 3.68
C ILE A 121 -6.14 2.34 3.71
N GLN A 122 -5.20 2.21 4.62
CA GLN A 122 -3.93 2.91 4.57
C GLN A 122 -2.89 1.99 3.95
N VAL A 123 -2.01 2.56 3.15
CA VAL A 123 -0.81 1.89 2.66
C VAL A 123 0.37 2.55 3.34
N TRP A 124 1.21 1.75 3.95
CA TRP A 124 2.41 2.20 4.65
C TRP A 124 3.62 1.67 3.91
N SER A 125 4.68 2.46 3.80
CA SER A 125 5.94 2.02 3.19
C SER A 125 7.03 1.90 4.24
N PHE A 126 7.88 0.88 4.13
CA PHE A 126 9.04 0.69 5.00
C PHE A 126 10.15 -0.07 4.26
N ARG A 127 11.30 -0.24 4.93
CA ARG A 127 12.48 -0.91 4.36
C ARG A 127 12.86 -2.15 5.16
N VAL A 128 13.20 -3.22 4.44
CA VAL A 128 13.80 -4.44 4.99
C VAL A 128 15.03 -4.75 4.15
N ASP A 129 16.21 -4.73 4.77
CA ASP A 129 17.50 -4.90 4.08
C ASP A 129 17.63 -3.96 2.84
N GLY A 130 17.18 -2.71 2.98
CA GLY A 130 17.17 -1.71 1.89
C GLY A 130 16.06 -1.87 0.84
N SER A 131 15.41 -3.04 0.78
CA SER A 131 14.31 -3.30 -0.15
C SER A 131 13.03 -2.57 0.28
N LEU A 132 12.27 -2.06 -0.68
CA LEU A 132 10.98 -1.41 -0.43
C LEU A 132 9.87 -2.41 -0.15
N TRP A 133 9.18 -2.20 0.96
CA TRP A 133 8.04 -2.99 1.39
C TRP A 133 6.83 -2.09 1.64
N PHE A 134 5.65 -2.67 1.49
CA PHE A 134 4.38 -2.03 1.84
C PHE A 134 3.61 -2.84 2.88
N CYS A 135 2.76 -2.18 3.64
CA CYS A 135 1.78 -2.81 4.53
C CYS A 135 0.40 -2.20 4.29
N LEU A 136 -0.63 -3.05 4.20
CA LEU A 136 -2.01 -2.59 4.25
C LEU A 136 -2.46 -2.48 5.71
N LYS A 137 -3.23 -1.43 6.01
CA LYS A 137 -3.92 -1.28 7.30
C LYS A 137 -5.35 -0.86 7.05
N LYS A 138 -6.32 -1.60 7.58
CA LYS A 138 -7.73 -1.21 7.53
C LYS A 138 -7.92 0.00 8.44
N VAL A 139 -8.66 1.00 7.96
CA VAL A 139 -9.09 2.14 8.76
C VAL A 139 -10.59 2.04 8.92
N GLU A 140 -11.06 2.15 10.15
CA GLU A 140 -12.48 2.35 10.39
C GLU A 140 -12.88 3.67 9.72
N ALA A 141 -13.76 3.58 8.72
CA ALA A 141 -14.35 4.79 8.17
C ALA A 141 -15.07 5.50 9.31
N PRO A 142 -14.95 6.84 9.45
CA PRO A 142 -15.88 7.57 10.29
C PRO A 142 -17.28 7.20 9.77
N MET A 143 -18.14 6.65 10.64
CA MET A 143 -19.54 6.42 10.31
C MET A 143 -20.06 7.66 9.61
N ARG A 144 -20.36 7.56 8.32
CA ARG A 144 -21.09 8.62 7.63
C ARG A 144 -22.44 8.68 8.32
N GLN A 145 -22.63 9.68 9.18
CA GLN A 145 -23.93 10.01 9.73
C GLN A 145 -24.86 10.19 8.52
N TRP A 146 -25.77 9.23 8.34
CA TRP A 146 -26.74 9.26 7.26
C TRP A 146 -27.69 10.42 7.58
N LYS A 147 -27.46 11.59 6.98
CA LYS A 147 -28.49 12.63 6.95
C LYS A 147 -29.49 12.21 5.89
N GLY A 148 -30.46 11.41 6.31
CA GLY A 148 -31.68 11.17 5.55
C GLY A 148 -32.31 12.52 5.22
N TRP A 149 -32.74 12.68 3.98
CA TRP A 149 -33.52 13.84 3.57
C TRP A 149 -34.83 13.85 4.37
N LEU A 150 -35.08 14.94 5.10
CA LEU A 150 -36.42 15.45 5.41
C LEU A 150 -36.78 16.45 4.32
#